data_AF-A0A0P0V3U1-F1
#
_entry.id   AF-A0A0P0V3U1-F1
#
_cell.length_a   1.000
_cell.length_b   1.000
_cell.length_c   1.000
_cell.angle_alpha   90.00
_cell.angle_beta   90.00
_cell.angle_gamma   90.00
#
_symmetry.space_group_name_H-M   'P 1'
#
loop_
_entity.id
_entity.type
_entity.pdbx_description
1 polymer ?
#
loop_
_entity_poly.entity_id
_entity_poly.type
_entity_poly.pdbx_seq_one_letter_code
_entity_poly.pdbx_strand_id
1 'polypeptide(L)'
;MTHLLLSFFCSFQLIRFYSSFNVSVRNIRITNSPQCHLKFDSSGGIKVKNITISSPGDSLNTDGIHLQNTRDVDIRSSSIGCGDDCISIQTGCSNVHMKNINCNPGHGISLGGLGKDNSLACVSDVFAEHINVENALYGVRIKTWQGGKGTVRNVTFSNVRVANVATPIAIDQFYCDAGGGGARCGNRSDAVGITGVAYRRVAGTYTYQPVRLACSDARPCTGVSMADVRLSPASATGAGGLRQPLCWKSYGEAMGMIEPTGIACLQRSNGFVMPLTKPFNYTC
;
A
#
# COMPACT_ATOMS: atom_id res chain seq x y z
N MET A 1 -1.84 -7.58 31.30
CA MET A 1 -1.08 -6.48 30.67
C MET A 1 -1.89 -5.95 29.52
N THR A 2 -2.53 -4.80 29.68
CA THR A 2 -3.06 -4.02 28.55
C THR A 2 -1.87 -3.68 27.68
N HIS A 3 -1.79 -4.28 26.48
CA HIS A 3 -0.81 -3.87 25.48
C HIS A 3 -1.09 -2.41 25.17
N LEU A 4 -0.32 -1.53 25.81
CA LEU A 4 -0.18 -0.14 25.46
C LEU A 4 0.54 -0.12 24.11
N LEU A 5 -0.18 -0.49 23.03
CA LEU A 5 0.13 -0.06 21.68
C LEU A 5 -0.11 1.46 21.68
N LEU A 6 0.78 2.19 22.33
CA LEU A 6 0.99 3.58 21.98
C LEU A 6 1.22 3.56 20.47
N SER A 7 0.33 4.19 19.72
CA SER A 7 0.27 4.22 18.26
C SER A 7 1.42 5.01 17.61
N PHE A 8 2.59 4.92 18.22
CA PHE A 8 3.89 5.39 17.75
C PHE A 8 4.46 4.38 16.74
N PHE A 9 3.71 4.13 15.67
CA PHE A 9 4.18 3.31 14.55
C PHE A 9 5.50 3.89 14.04
N CYS A 10 6.53 3.03 13.88
CA CYS A 10 7.83 3.44 13.38
C CYS A 10 8.52 4.56 14.19
N SER A 11 8.34 4.61 15.52
CA SER A 11 9.00 5.61 16.38
C SER A 11 10.36 5.17 16.89
N PHE A 12 10.60 3.87 16.92
CA PHE A 12 11.92 3.28 16.99
C PHE A 12 12.31 2.81 15.58
N GLN A 13 13.59 2.97 15.26
CA GLN A 13 14.15 2.51 14.00
C GLN A 13 15.65 2.34 14.13
N LEU A 14 16.24 1.47 13.30
CA LEU A 14 17.68 1.30 13.29
C LEU A 14 18.39 2.50 12.63
N ILE A 15 17.87 2.96 11.48
CA ILE A 15 18.42 4.10 10.76
C ILE A 15 17.30 5.09 10.46
N ARG A 16 17.48 6.34 10.88
CA ARG A 16 16.58 7.46 10.54
C ARG A 16 17.37 8.59 9.89
N PHE A 17 16.89 9.05 8.75
CA PHE A 17 17.25 10.34 8.19
C PHE A 17 16.07 11.30 8.41
N TYR A 18 16.34 12.42 9.07
CA TYR A 18 15.35 13.46 9.36
C TYR A 18 15.84 14.79 8.82
N SER A 19 14.96 15.55 8.14
CA SER A 19 15.32 16.83 7.52
C SER A 19 16.58 16.75 6.64
N SER A 20 16.71 15.64 5.91
CA SER A 20 17.92 15.30 5.17
C SER A 20 17.67 15.39 3.67
N PHE A 21 18.62 15.97 2.95
CA PHE A 21 18.50 16.18 1.50
C PHE A 21 19.67 15.55 0.76
N ASN A 22 19.42 14.97 -0.42
CA ASN A 22 20.43 14.32 -1.26
C ASN A 22 21.11 13.12 -0.56
N VAL A 23 20.34 12.30 0.14
CA VAL A 23 20.84 11.12 0.86
C VAL A 23 20.98 9.93 -0.09
N SER A 24 22.12 9.23 -0.03
CA SER A 24 22.30 7.95 -0.70
C SER A 24 22.65 6.84 0.29
N VAL A 25 21.84 5.78 0.29
CA VAL A 25 22.07 4.56 1.06
C VAL A 25 22.27 3.40 0.08
N ARG A 26 23.43 2.74 0.15
CA ARG A 26 23.77 1.70 -0.83
C ARG A 26 24.63 0.59 -0.26
N ASN A 27 24.45 -0.63 -0.76
CA ASN A 27 25.31 -1.79 -0.50
C ASN A 27 25.44 -2.14 0.99
N ILE A 28 24.33 -2.05 1.74
CA ILE A 28 24.31 -2.37 3.16
C ILE A 28 23.26 -3.44 3.47
N ARG A 29 23.48 -4.13 4.59
CA ARG A 29 22.51 -5.05 5.19
C ARG A 29 22.00 -4.48 6.52
N ILE A 30 20.69 -4.46 6.72
CA ILE A 30 20.03 -4.02 7.95
C ILE A 30 19.21 -5.19 8.48
N THR A 31 19.47 -5.66 9.71
CA THR A 31 18.79 -6.85 10.26
C THR A 31 18.24 -6.64 11.65
N ASN A 32 17.10 -7.26 11.93
CA ASN A 32 16.51 -7.33 13.27
C ASN A 32 16.36 -5.96 13.93
N SER A 33 15.77 -5.01 13.20
CA SER A 33 15.43 -3.71 13.79
C SER A 33 14.36 -3.88 14.88
N PRO A 34 14.39 -3.10 15.98
CA PRO A 34 13.35 -3.16 17.02
C PRO A 34 11.94 -2.79 16.50
N GLN A 35 11.88 -2.01 15.41
CA GLN A 35 10.67 -1.63 14.67
C GLN A 35 11.09 -1.40 13.20
N CYS A 36 10.93 -0.21 12.64
CA CYS A 36 11.31 0.07 11.25
C CYS A 36 12.82 -0.03 11.01
N HIS A 37 13.24 -0.47 9.83
CA HIS A 37 14.67 -0.62 9.52
C HIS A 37 15.29 0.68 9.03
N LEU A 38 14.76 1.24 7.94
CA LEU A 38 15.26 2.46 7.30
C LEU A 38 14.14 3.49 7.14
N LYS A 39 14.20 4.58 7.89
CA LYS A 39 13.20 5.65 7.89
C LYS A 39 13.74 6.93 7.26
N PHE A 40 12.98 7.52 6.35
CA PHE A 40 13.17 8.89 5.86
C PHE A 40 11.97 9.74 6.26
N ASP A 41 12.24 10.88 6.88
CA ASP A 41 11.20 11.78 7.37
C ASP A 41 11.57 13.23 7.05
N SER A 42 10.63 13.99 6.49
CA SER A 42 10.80 15.41 6.17
C SER A 42 12.01 15.67 5.27
N SER A 43 12.23 14.80 4.29
CA SER A 43 13.48 14.67 3.53
C SER A 43 13.27 14.79 2.01
N GLY A 44 14.34 14.89 1.22
CA GLY A 44 14.21 14.99 -0.24
C GLY A 44 15.44 14.55 -1.04
N GLY A 45 15.25 14.07 -2.26
CA GLY A 45 16.35 13.64 -3.13
C GLY A 45 17.01 12.36 -2.60
N ILE A 46 16.22 11.33 -2.33
CA ILE A 46 16.66 10.10 -1.67
C ILE A 46 16.97 9.03 -2.69
N LYS A 47 18.13 8.37 -2.56
CA LYS A 47 18.55 7.24 -3.39
C LYS A 47 18.88 6.04 -2.52
N VAL A 48 18.07 4.98 -2.61
CA VAL A 48 18.35 3.69 -1.95
C VAL A 48 18.65 2.65 -3.01
N LYS A 49 19.80 2.00 -2.96
CA LYS A 49 20.18 1.03 -4.00
C LYS A 49 20.92 -0.18 -3.43
N ASN A 50 20.55 -1.38 -3.88
CA ASN A 50 21.28 -2.60 -3.53
C ASN A 50 21.44 -2.78 -2.01
N ILE A 51 20.33 -2.66 -1.29
CA ILE A 51 20.29 -2.96 0.14
C ILE A 51 19.57 -4.27 0.40
N THR A 52 19.91 -4.90 1.51
CA THR A 52 19.21 -6.08 2.02
C THR A 52 18.66 -5.79 3.41
N ILE A 53 17.36 -5.96 3.60
CA ILE A 53 16.69 -5.86 4.90
C ILE A 53 16.14 -7.23 5.27
N SER A 54 16.35 -7.67 6.51
CA SER A 54 15.85 -8.97 6.98
C SER A 54 15.49 -8.97 8.46
N SER A 55 14.25 -9.34 8.75
CA SER A 55 13.74 -9.71 10.08
C SER A 55 12.76 -10.89 9.95
N PRO A 56 12.46 -11.60 11.05
CA PRO A 56 11.43 -12.65 11.05
C PRO A 56 10.07 -12.13 10.55
N GLY A 57 9.32 -12.96 9.83
CA GLY A 57 8.03 -12.57 9.23
C GLY A 57 6.90 -12.31 10.24
N ASP A 58 7.10 -12.64 11.50
CA ASP A 58 6.20 -12.38 12.63
C ASP A 58 6.67 -11.21 13.52
N SER A 59 7.73 -10.50 13.12
CA SER A 59 8.27 -9.37 13.89
C SER A 59 7.36 -8.14 13.83
N LEU A 60 6.82 -7.75 14.98
CA LEU A 60 5.80 -6.69 15.08
C LEU A 60 6.33 -5.30 14.68
N ASN A 61 5.54 -4.57 13.87
CA ASN A 61 5.78 -3.17 13.49
C ASN A 61 7.15 -2.93 12.81
N THR A 62 7.60 -3.90 12.01
CA THR A 62 8.90 -3.85 11.34
C THR A 62 8.77 -3.49 9.86
N ASP A 63 8.59 -2.21 9.53
CA ASP A 63 8.68 -1.81 8.12
C ASP A 63 10.13 -1.93 7.64
N GLY A 64 10.30 -2.29 6.36
CA GLY A 64 11.61 -2.28 5.71
C GLY A 64 12.09 -0.85 5.44
N ILE A 65 11.55 -0.23 4.40
CA ILE A 65 11.78 1.20 4.13
C ILE A 65 10.51 1.98 4.43
N HIS A 66 10.61 2.98 5.30
CA HIS A 66 9.49 3.81 5.71
C HIS A 66 9.72 5.27 5.27
N LEU A 67 8.84 5.78 4.41
CA LEU A 67 8.88 7.15 3.89
C LEU A 67 7.75 7.98 4.51
N GLN A 68 8.07 9.14 5.05
CA GLN A 68 7.11 10.11 5.56
C GLN A 68 7.55 11.52 5.18
N ASN A 69 6.65 12.40 4.73
CA ASN A 69 6.97 13.77 4.34
C ASN A 69 8.21 13.86 3.42
N THR A 70 8.38 12.90 2.51
CA THR A 70 9.62 12.72 1.75
C THR A 70 9.34 12.73 0.25
N ARG A 71 10.10 13.54 -0.49
CA ARG A 71 9.93 13.72 -1.94
C ARG A 71 11.16 13.30 -2.75
N ASP A 72 10.96 13.04 -4.03
CA ASP A 72 12.03 12.72 -4.99
C ASP A 72 12.85 11.51 -4.52
N VAL A 73 12.18 10.36 -4.45
CA VAL A 73 12.74 9.12 -3.91
C VAL A 73 12.93 8.08 -5.02
N ASP A 74 14.12 7.47 -5.07
CA ASP A 74 14.46 6.39 -6.00
C ASP A 74 15.00 5.18 -5.22
N ILE A 75 14.22 4.10 -5.16
CA ILE A 75 14.58 2.84 -4.48
C ILE A 75 14.78 1.75 -5.55
N ARG A 76 15.98 1.16 -5.61
CA ARG A 76 16.32 0.20 -6.66
C ARG A 76 17.02 -1.06 -6.17
N SER A 77 16.76 -2.17 -6.85
CA SER A 77 17.56 -3.41 -6.76
C SER A 77 17.75 -3.89 -5.33
N SER A 78 16.69 -3.88 -4.52
CA SER A 78 16.79 -4.16 -3.07
C SER A 78 15.93 -5.36 -2.68
N SER A 79 16.38 -6.11 -1.69
CA SER A 79 15.68 -7.28 -1.15
C SER A 79 15.28 -7.01 0.31
N ILE A 80 14.01 -7.09 0.63
CA ILE A 80 13.46 -6.65 1.90
C ILE A 80 12.52 -7.72 2.44
N GLY A 81 12.82 -8.24 3.62
CA GLY A 81 11.97 -9.16 4.35
C GLY A 81 11.79 -8.70 5.79
N CYS A 82 10.55 -8.65 6.25
CA CYS A 82 10.20 -8.18 7.59
C CYS A 82 8.79 -8.65 7.99
N GLY A 83 8.35 -8.35 9.21
CA GLY A 83 7.02 -8.68 9.67
C GLY A 83 5.94 -7.64 9.35
N ASP A 84 6.30 -6.53 8.69
CA ASP A 84 5.33 -5.51 8.24
C ASP A 84 5.58 -5.08 6.77
N ASP A 85 5.28 -3.82 6.42
CA ASP A 85 5.37 -3.32 5.05
C ASP A 85 6.83 -3.35 4.54
N CYS A 86 7.05 -4.01 3.41
CA CYS A 86 8.33 -4.04 2.70
C CYS A 86 8.80 -2.61 2.39
N ILE A 87 7.91 -1.82 1.80
CA ILE A 87 8.08 -0.38 1.64
C ILE A 87 6.76 0.27 2.06
N SER A 88 6.83 1.16 3.05
CA SER A 88 5.70 1.94 3.57
C SER A 88 5.82 3.40 3.11
N ILE A 89 4.78 3.90 2.44
CA ILE A 89 4.69 5.29 1.98
C ILE A 89 3.57 5.99 2.75
N GLN A 90 3.96 6.91 3.62
CA GLN A 90 3.06 7.70 4.47
C GLN A 90 2.72 9.05 3.85
N THR A 91 1.93 9.82 4.60
CA THR A 91 1.57 11.21 4.28
C THR A 91 2.77 12.08 3.90
N GLY A 92 2.53 13.03 2.99
CA GLY A 92 3.50 14.03 2.57
C GLY A 92 4.55 13.51 1.59
N CYS A 93 4.36 12.31 1.02
CA CYS A 93 5.29 11.75 0.05
C CYS A 93 4.87 12.06 -1.39
N SER A 94 5.83 12.41 -2.24
CA SER A 94 5.58 12.60 -3.67
C SER A 94 6.79 12.24 -4.53
N ASN A 95 6.54 11.91 -5.81
CA ASN A 95 7.59 11.53 -6.77
C ASN A 95 8.47 10.38 -6.23
N VAL A 96 7.82 9.25 -5.93
CA VAL A 96 8.46 8.04 -5.38
C VAL A 96 8.54 6.98 -6.47
N HIS A 97 9.75 6.57 -6.81
CA HIS A 97 10.02 5.52 -7.79
C HIS A 97 10.68 4.31 -7.12
N MET A 98 10.09 3.13 -7.32
CA MET A 98 10.60 1.84 -6.85
C MET A 98 10.81 0.92 -8.04
N LYS A 99 11.99 0.32 -8.17
CA LYS A 99 12.29 -0.58 -9.30
C LYS A 99 13.14 -1.78 -8.91
N ASN A 100 12.78 -2.97 -9.39
CA ASN A 100 13.50 -4.22 -9.11
C ASN A 100 13.58 -4.50 -7.59
N ILE A 101 12.42 -4.64 -6.95
CA ILE A 101 12.31 -4.86 -5.50
C ILE A 101 11.82 -6.28 -5.25
N ASN A 102 12.49 -7.00 -4.35
CA ASN A 102 12.04 -8.29 -3.85
C ASN A 102 11.54 -8.11 -2.41
N CYS A 103 10.29 -8.48 -2.14
CA CYS A 103 9.65 -8.41 -0.83
C CYS A 103 9.32 -9.83 -0.36
N ASN A 104 9.98 -10.33 0.69
CA ASN A 104 9.71 -11.66 1.26
C ASN A 104 10.39 -11.84 2.63
N PRO A 105 9.66 -12.21 3.70
CA PRO A 105 8.20 -12.16 3.87
C PRO A 105 7.72 -10.73 4.20
N GLY A 106 6.41 -10.55 4.47
CA GLY A 106 5.88 -9.33 5.09
C GLY A 106 4.49 -8.91 4.60
N HIS A 107 4.25 -7.60 4.51
CA HIS A 107 2.96 -7.02 4.06
C HIS A 107 3.02 -6.39 2.66
N GLY A 108 4.09 -6.65 1.90
CA GLY A 108 4.26 -6.11 0.54
C GLY A 108 4.50 -4.60 0.53
N ILE A 109 4.20 -3.95 -0.60
CA ILE A 109 4.32 -2.49 -0.73
C ILE A 109 2.99 -1.85 -0.34
N SER A 110 3.04 -0.90 0.60
CA SER A 110 1.84 -0.19 1.07
C SER A 110 2.00 1.32 0.98
N LEU A 111 1.05 1.97 0.32
CA LEU A 111 0.75 3.40 0.57
C LEU A 111 -0.27 3.41 1.71
N GLY A 112 0.20 3.34 2.95
CA GLY A 112 -0.61 2.85 4.05
C GLY A 112 -0.49 3.66 5.31
N GLY A 113 -1.54 3.71 6.16
CA GLY A 113 -1.55 4.50 7.39
C GLY A 113 -2.03 5.94 7.20
N LEU A 114 -2.57 6.26 6.02
CA LEU A 114 -2.90 7.62 5.61
C LEU A 114 -4.17 8.14 6.28
N GLY A 115 -4.11 9.33 6.87
CA GLY A 115 -5.27 10.03 7.41
C GLY A 115 -5.70 9.60 8.83
N LYS A 116 -4.78 9.00 9.60
CA LYS A 116 -5.02 8.61 11.00
C LYS A 116 -5.56 9.79 11.82
N ASP A 117 -6.47 9.53 12.75
CA ASP A 117 -7.05 10.55 13.64
C ASP A 117 -7.69 11.75 12.89
N ASN A 118 -8.29 11.49 11.72
CA ASN A 118 -8.87 12.52 10.83
C ASN A 118 -7.87 13.53 10.26
N SER A 119 -6.57 13.18 10.23
CA SER A 119 -5.51 14.02 9.68
C SER A 119 -5.59 14.14 8.15
N LEU A 120 -4.93 15.19 7.64
CA LEU A 120 -4.70 15.37 6.22
C LEU A 120 -3.55 14.47 5.76
N ALA A 121 -3.78 13.67 4.72
CA ALA A 121 -2.77 12.85 4.07
C ALA A 121 -2.74 13.07 2.56
N CYS A 122 -1.60 13.51 2.06
CA CYS A 122 -1.37 13.77 0.65
C CYS A 122 -0.23 12.86 0.16
N VAL A 123 -0.50 12.04 -0.85
CA VAL A 123 0.50 11.22 -1.54
C VAL A 123 0.27 11.35 -3.05
N SER A 124 1.32 11.61 -3.82
CA SER A 124 1.20 11.68 -5.27
C SER A 124 2.38 11.09 -6.03
N ASP A 125 2.14 10.71 -7.28
CA ASP A 125 3.20 10.41 -8.25
C ASP A 125 4.10 9.27 -7.75
N VAL A 126 3.49 8.10 -7.53
CA VAL A 126 4.16 6.89 -7.07
C VAL A 126 4.22 5.87 -8.19
N PHE A 127 5.42 5.41 -8.54
CA PHE A 127 5.64 4.41 -9.57
C PHE A 127 6.42 3.22 -8.99
N ALA A 128 5.84 2.03 -9.04
CA ALA A 128 6.50 0.79 -8.65
C ALA A 128 6.58 -0.15 -9.85
N GLU A 129 7.78 -0.54 -10.26
CA GLU A 129 8.01 -1.35 -11.45
C GLU A 129 8.89 -2.57 -11.13
N HIS A 130 8.57 -3.74 -11.68
CA HIS A 130 9.37 -4.97 -11.48
C HIS A 130 9.49 -5.32 -9.99
N ILE A 131 8.33 -5.60 -9.39
CA ILE A 131 8.22 -5.92 -7.96
C ILE A 131 7.90 -7.40 -7.83
N ASN A 132 8.70 -8.14 -7.07
CA ASN A 132 8.39 -9.52 -6.70
C ASN A 132 7.97 -9.54 -5.22
N VAL A 133 6.81 -10.09 -4.91
CA VAL A 133 6.30 -10.22 -3.54
C VAL A 133 5.96 -11.67 -3.26
N GLU A 134 6.55 -12.24 -2.21
CA GLU A 134 6.36 -13.64 -1.85
C GLU A 134 6.03 -13.79 -0.36
N ASN A 135 5.18 -14.76 -0.03
CA ASN A 135 4.81 -15.11 1.36
C ASN A 135 4.38 -13.88 2.17
N ALA A 136 3.44 -13.11 1.63
CA ALA A 136 3.04 -11.83 2.18
C ALA A 136 1.51 -11.71 2.33
N LEU A 137 1.07 -10.84 3.23
CA LEU A 137 -0.36 -10.53 3.36
C LEU A 137 -0.90 -9.77 2.14
N TYR A 138 -0.11 -8.84 1.60
CA TYR A 138 -0.49 -8.05 0.43
C TYR A 138 0.63 -8.01 -0.59
N GLY A 139 0.28 -7.79 -1.86
CA GLY A 139 1.26 -7.50 -2.91
C GLY A 139 1.52 -6.00 -2.96
N VAL A 140 0.52 -5.28 -3.46
CA VAL A 140 0.50 -3.81 -3.57
C VAL A 140 -0.81 -3.27 -3.01
N ARG A 141 -0.70 -2.42 -1.99
CA ARG A 141 -1.83 -1.97 -1.16
C ARG A 141 -1.88 -0.45 -1.03
N ILE A 142 -3.09 0.12 -1.06
CA ILE A 142 -3.37 1.47 -0.58
C ILE A 142 -4.28 1.34 0.66
N LYS A 143 -3.85 1.85 1.82
CA LYS A 143 -4.54 1.69 3.11
C LYS A 143 -4.74 3.05 3.77
N THR A 144 -5.99 3.50 3.89
CA THR A 144 -6.33 4.81 4.48
C THR A 144 -7.30 4.64 5.64
N TRP A 145 -7.14 5.46 6.67
CA TRP A 145 -8.01 5.47 7.84
C TRP A 145 -9.39 6.04 7.54
N GLN A 146 -10.42 5.45 8.16
CA GLN A 146 -11.76 6.04 8.19
C GLN A 146 -11.72 7.44 8.84
N GLY A 147 -12.40 8.41 8.23
CA GLY A 147 -12.40 9.81 8.69
C GLY A 147 -11.21 10.63 8.21
N GLY A 148 -10.20 10.00 7.59
CA GLY A 148 -9.05 10.69 7.00
C GLY A 148 -9.43 11.70 5.93
N LYS A 149 -8.53 12.63 5.64
CA LYS A 149 -8.70 13.70 4.63
C LYS A 149 -7.49 13.72 3.70
N GLY A 150 -7.61 14.33 2.54
CA GLY A 150 -6.50 14.48 1.58
C GLY A 150 -6.67 13.60 0.36
N THR A 151 -5.57 13.36 -0.34
CA THR A 151 -5.58 12.65 -1.63
C THR A 151 -4.43 11.66 -1.78
N VAL A 152 -4.72 10.53 -2.45
CA VAL A 152 -3.74 9.66 -3.09
C VAL A 152 -3.98 9.76 -4.60
N ARG A 153 -3.00 10.27 -5.34
CA ARG A 153 -3.16 10.51 -6.79
C ARG A 153 -1.99 10.00 -7.62
N ASN A 154 -2.28 9.53 -8.83
CA ASN A 154 -1.26 9.11 -9.80
C ASN A 154 -0.32 8.03 -9.24
N VAL A 155 -0.87 6.84 -9.00
CA VAL A 155 -0.12 5.67 -8.49
C VAL A 155 -0.12 4.59 -9.56
N THR A 156 1.04 4.06 -9.91
CA THR A 156 1.15 2.94 -10.85
C THR A 156 1.98 1.82 -10.26
N PHE A 157 1.41 0.62 -10.26
CA PHE A 157 2.11 -0.63 -10.02
C PHE A 157 2.21 -1.39 -11.34
N SER A 158 3.43 -1.65 -11.83
CA SER A 158 3.64 -2.35 -13.09
C SER A 158 4.64 -3.51 -12.96
N ASN A 159 4.40 -4.62 -13.68
CA ASN A 159 5.24 -5.82 -13.60
C ASN A 159 5.38 -6.33 -12.17
N VAL A 160 4.24 -6.59 -11.53
CA VAL A 160 4.22 -7.13 -10.17
C VAL A 160 4.04 -8.64 -10.25
N ARG A 161 4.99 -9.40 -9.72
CA ARG A 161 4.87 -10.86 -9.56
C ARG A 161 4.58 -11.18 -8.11
N VAL A 162 3.57 -12.01 -7.88
CA VAL A 162 3.17 -12.44 -6.54
C VAL A 162 3.25 -13.96 -6.41
N ALA A 163 3.74 -14.47 -5.29
CA ALA A 163 3.68 -15.90 -4.99
C ALA A 163 3.26 -16.12 -3.55
N ASN A 164 2.23 -16.94 -3.33
CA ASN A 164 1.71 -17.22 -1.99
C ASN A 164 1.34 -15.93 -1.22
N VAL A 165 0.65 -15.00 -1.87
CA VAL A 165 0.23 -13.71 -1.29
C VAL A 165 -1.25 -13.75 -0.95
N ALA A 166 -1.66 -13.35 0.27
CA ALA A 166 -3.07 -13.44 0.65
C ALA A 166 -3.96 -12.53 -0.22
N THR A 167 -3.59 -11.25 -0.38
CA THR A 167 -4.31 -10.31 -1.24
C THR A 167 -3.36 -9.49 -2.12
N PRO A 168 -3.07 -9.95 -3.36
CA PRO A 168 -2.14 -9.28 -4.27
C PRO A 168 -2.42 -7.80 -4.54
N ILE A 169 -3.68 -7.44 -4.80
CA ILE A 169 -4.10 -6.07 -5.11
C ILE A 169 -5.13 -5.62 -4.08
N ALA A 170 -4.83 -4.53 -3.36
CA ALA A 170 -5.72 -4.01 -2.35
C ALA A 170 -5.84 -2.47 -2.37
N ILE A 171 -7.07 -1.99 -2.20
CA ILE A 171 -7.38 -0.65 -1.70
C ILE A 171 -8.32 -0.84 -0.51
N ASP A 172 -7.98 -0.26 0.63
CA ASP A 172 -8.81 -0.28 1.83
C ASP A 172 -8.93 1.13 2.40
N GLN A 173 -10.08 1.78 2.15
CA GLN A 173 -10.42 3.07 2.75
C GLN A 173 -11.12 2.94 4.11
N PHE A 174 -11.28 1.72 4.63
CA PHE A 174 -12.03 1.45 5.86
C PHE A 174 -11.12 1.07 7.03
N TYR A 175 -9.82 1.36 6.95
CA TYR A 175 -8.87 0.98 7.99
C TYR A 175 -9.17 1.69 9.32
N CYS A 176 -9.08 0.93 10.40
CA CYS A 176 -9.37 1.37 11.76
C CYS A 176 -8.76 0.37 12.76
N ASP A 177 -8.15 0.88 13.82
CA ASP A 177 -7.84 0.05 14.98
C ASP A 177 -9.13 -0.13 15.77
N ALA A 178 -9.62 -1.37 15.85
CA ALA A 178 -10.51 -1.74 16.93
C ALA A 178 -9.67 -1.68 18.21
N GLY A 179 -9.50 -0.48 18.77
CA GLY A 179 -8.75 -0.28 20.01
C GLY A 179 -9.24 -1.29 21.05
N GLY A 180 -8.36 -1.73 21.95
CA GLY A 180 -8.60 -2.81 22.93
C GLY A 180 -9.78 -2.64 23.90
N GLY A 181 -10.67 -1.66 23.68
CA GLY A 181 -11.96 -1.50 24.35
C GLY A 181 -13.18 -1.76 23.45
N GLY A 182 -13.03 -2.34 22.25
CA GLY A 182 -14.17 -2.72 21.41
C GLY A 182 -14.91 -1.55 20.75
N ALA A 183 -14.24 -0.40 20.58
CA ALA A 183 -14.76 0.67 19.75
C ALA A 183 -14.94 0.13 18.32
N ARG A 184 -16.18 -0.15 17.94
CA ARG A 184 -16.53 -0.47 16.55
C ARG A 184 -16.05 0.69 15.69
N CYS A 185 -15.33 0.38 14.62
CA CYS A 185 -14.99 1.35 13.61
C CYS A 185 -16.25 2.14 13.24
N GLY A 186 -16.20 3.45 13.44
CA GLY A 186 -17.39 4.29 13.25
C GLY A 186 -17.78 4.33 11.78
N ASN A 187 -19.07 4.40 11.47
CA ASN A 187 -19.49 4.71 10.11
C ASN A 187 -19.14 6.18 9.81
N ARG A 188 -17.95 6.43 9.24
CA ARG A 188 -17.45 7.78 8.91
C ARG A 188 -17.57 8.03 7.41
N SER A 189 -18.06 9.21 7.05
CA SER A 189 -18.20 9.64 5.65
C SER A 189 -16.93 10.25 5.07
N ASP A 190 -16.08 10.87 5.90
CA ASP A 190 -14.81 11.41 5.42
C ASP A 190 -13.82 10.26 5.13
N ALA A 191 -13.10 10.38 4.02
CA ALA A 191 -12.02 9.48 3.63
C ALA A 191 -10.99 10.25 2.79
N VAL A 192 -9.78 9.73 2.69
CA VAL A 192 -8.74 10.21 1.76
C VAL A 192 -9.20 9.88 0.34
N GLY A 193 -9.34 10.86 -0.55
CA GLY A 193 -9.75 10.61 -1.94
C GLY A 193 -8.67 9.86 -2.71
N ILE A 194 -9.03 8.83 -3.48
CA ILE A 194 -8.08 8.02 -4.26
C ILE A 194 -8.41 8.16 -5.74
N THR A 195 -7.46 8.62 -6.55
CA THR A 195 -7.68 8.83 -7.98
C THR A 195 -6.47 8.49 -8.85
N GLY A 196 -6.71 7.92 -10.03
CA GLY A 196 -5.63 7.60 -10.98
C GLY A 196 -4.69 6.53 -10.44
N VAL A 197 -5.22 5.33 -10.17
CA VAL A 197 -4.45 4.18 -9.72
C VAL A 197 -4.40 3.14 -10.84
N ALA A 198 -3.22 2.71 -11.25
CA ALA A 198 -3.03 1.75 -12.32
C ALA A 198 -2.32 0.48 -11.82
N TYR A 199 -2.90 -0.67 -12.10
CA TYR A 199 -2.32 -1.99 -11.90
C TYR A 199 -2.08 -2.63 -13.27
N ARG A 200 -0.81 -2.81 -13.65
CA ARG A 200 -0.44 -3.27 -15.00
C ARG A 200 0.47 -4.49 -14.94
N ARG A 201 0.15 -5.58 -15.62
CA ARG A 201 0.98 -6.80 -15.64
C ARG A 201 1.23 -7.34 -14.23
N VAL A 202 0.14 -7.57 -13.49
CA VAL A 202 0.20 -8.20 -12.16
C VAL A 202 -0.09 -9.68 -12.31
N ALA A 203 0.84 -10.56 -11.94
CA ALA A 203 0.68 -11.99 -12.18
C ALA A 203 1.20 -12.88 -11.05
N GLY A 204 0.62 -14.07 -10.89
CA GLY A 204 1.10 -15.10 -9.98
C GLY A 204 0.03 -15.67 -9.08
N THR A 205 0.36 -16.06 -7.84
CA THR A 205 -0.56 -16.83 -6.99
C THR A 205 -1.05 -16.10 -5.74
N TYR A 206 -2.32 -16.34 -5.40
CA TYR A 206 -2.96 -15.82 -4.18
C TYR A 206 -3.50 -16.92 -3.26
N THR A 207 -3.63 -16.62 -1.97
CA THR A 207 -4.14 -17.57 -0.96
C THR A 207 -5.44 -17.19 -0.29
N TYR A 208 -5.93 -15.96 -0.47
CA TYR A 208 -7.19 -15.53 0.15
C TYR A 208 -8.13 -14.81 -0.83
N GLN A 209 -7.78 -13.61 -1.29
CA GLN A 209 -8.61 -12.80 -2.20
C GLN A 209 -7.72 -12.20 -3.28
N PRO A 210 -7.96 -12.43 -4.58
CA PRO A 210 -7.04 -11.95 -5.62
C PRO A 210 -7.01 -10.42 -5.71
N VAL A 211 -8.18 -9.78 -5.59
CA VAL A 211 -8.36 -8.33 -5.69
C VAL A 211 -9.40 -7.88 -4.67
N ARG A 212 -9.05 -6.86 -3.89
CA ARG A 212 -9.96 -6.22 -2.93
C ARG A 212 -9.85 -4.70 -3.01
N LEU A 213 -10.77 -4.07 -3.74
CA LEU A 213 -10.87 -2.62 -3.84
C LEU A 213 -12.09 -2.17 -3.02
N ALA A 214 -11.87 -1.74 -1.79
CA ALA A 214 -12.90 -1.33 -0.85
C ALA A 214 -12.82 0.18 -0.62
N CYS A 215 -13.61 0.93 -1.40
CA CYS A 215 -13.60 2.39 -1.39
C CYS A 215 -14.85 3.00 -0.71
N SER A 216 -14.74 4.21 -0.15
CA SER A 216 -15.82 4.90 0.54
C SER A 216 -16.97 5.27 -0.41
N ASP A 217 -18.21 5.13 0.04
CA ASP A 217 -19.38 5.63 -0.68
C ASP A 217 -19.35 7.14 -0.88
N ALA A 218 -18.78 7.87 0.08
CA ALA A 218 -18.70 9.32 0.06
C ALA A 218 -17.49 9.85 -0.72
N ARG A 219 -16.41 9.06 -0.80
CA ARG A 219 -15.22 9.34 -1.62
C ARG A 219 -14.81 8.09 -2.41
N PRO A 220 -15.57 7.74 -3.45
CA PRO A 220 -15.26 6.58 -4.28
C PRO A 220 -13.89 6.72 -4.93
N CYS A 221 -13.25 5.58 -5.22
CA CYS A 221 -12.03 5.56 -6.00
C CYS A 221 -12.36 5.79 -7.48
N THR A 222 -11.64 6.68 -8.15
CA THR A 222 -11.88 7.02 -9.57
C THR A 222 -10.64 6.86 -10.42
N GLY A 223 -10.81 6.53 -11.70
CA GLY A 223 -9.66 6.32 -12.60
C GLY A 223 -8.77 5.15 -12.16
N VAL A 224 -9.38 4.11 -11.59
CA VAL A 224 -8.70 2.85 -11.30
C VAL A 224 -8.61 2.06 -12.60
N SER A 225 -7.42 1.64 -13.00
CA SER A 225 -7.22 0.83 -14.21
C SER A 225 -6.52 -0.49 -13.89
N MET A 226 -7.00 -1.57 -14.48
CA MET A 226 -6.37 -2.89 -14.44
C MET A 226 -6.05 -3.35 -15.86
N ALA A 227 -4.78 -3.62 -16.15
CA ALA A 227 -4.34 -4.12 -17.44
C ALA A 227 -3.48 -5.37 -17.25
N ASP A 228 -3.80 -6.46 -17.95
CA ASP A 228 -3.03 -7.71 -17.92
C ASP A 228 -2.80 -8.26 -16.49
N VAL A 229 -3.88 -8.48 -15.75
CA VAL A 229 -3.86 -9.03 -14.39
C VAL A 229 -4.22 -10.52 -14.42
N ARG A 230 -3.27 -11.39 -14.06
CA ARG A 230 -3.42 -12.86 -14.11
C ARG A 230 -3.05 -13.52 -12.79
N LEU A 231 -4.03 -13.75 -11.95
CA LEU A 231 -3.89 -14.31 -10.62
C LEU A 231 -4.57 -15.68 -10.53
N SER A 232 -3.92 -16.66 -9.92
CA SER A 232 -4.49 -17.98 -9.69
C SER A 232 -4.36 -18.40 -8.21
N PRO A 233 -5.25 -19.27 -7.70
CA PRO A 233 -5.08 -19.83 -6.36
C PRO A 233 -3.73 -20.55 -6.23
N ALA A 234 -3.02 -20.35 -5.12
CA ALA A 234 -1.74 -21.02 -4.86
C ALA A 234 -1.90 -22.52 -4.59
N SER A 235 -3.07 -22.97 -4.13
CA SER A 235 -3.42 -24.37 -3.98
C SER A 235 -4.79 -24.66 -4.59
N ALA A 236 -4.87 -25.74 -5.37
CA ALA A 236 -6.11 -26.21 -6.00
C ALA A 236 -7.15 -26.73 -4.97
N THR A 237 -6.71 -27.17 -3.79
CA THR A 237 -7.53 -27.91 -2.82
C THR A 237 -8.22 -27.02 -1.77
N GLY A 238 -7.96 -25.71 -1.78
CA GLY A 238 -8.39 -24.76 -0.74
C GLY A 238 -9.64 -23.92 -1.04
N ALA A 239 -10.45 -24.28 -2.05
CA ALA A 239 -11.53 -23.43 -2.56
C ALA A 239 -12.52 -22.92 -1.48
N GLY A 240 -12.70 -23.65 -0.37
CA GLY A 240 -13.57 -23.24 0.73
C GLY A 240 -13.11 -21.98 1.49
N GLY A 241 -11.83 -21.61 1.43
CA GLY A 241 -11.28 -20.43 2.11
C GLY A 241 -11.12 -19.20 1.21
N LEU A 242 -11.16 -19.37 -0.12
CA LEU A 242 -10.92 -18.30 -1.06
C LEU A 242 -12.12 -17.34 -1.15
N ARG A 243 -11.85 -16.07 -1.35
CA ARG A 243 -12.84 -15.01 -1.59
C ARG A 243 -12.81 -14.58 -3.04
N GLN A 244 -13.99 -14.27 -3.57
CA GLN A 244 -14.11 -13.68 -4.90
C GLN A 244 -13.50 -12.27 -4.93
N PRO A 245 -13.05 -11.78 -6.10
CA PRO A 245 -12.69 -10.38 -6.28
C PRO A 245 -13.78 -9.42 -5.77
N LEU A 246 -13.37 -8.31 -5.16
CA LEU A 246 -14.28 -7.26 -4.68
C LEU A 246 -13.90 -5.90 -5.27
N CYS A 247 -14.89 -5.23 -5.85
CA CYS A 247 -14.82 -3.83 -6.23
C CYS A 247 -16.02 -3.07 -5.63
N TRP A 248 -15.80 -2.40 -4.52
CA TRP A 248 -16.78 -1.55 -3.87
C TRP A 248 -16.43 -0.09 -4.13
N LYS A 249 -17.37 0.66 -4.73
CA LYS A 249 -17.24 2.10 -5.06
C LYS A 249 -15.91 2.46 -5.74
N SER A 250 -15.47 1.56 -6.62
CA SER A 250 -14.22 1.65 -7.35
C SER A 250 -14.53 1.73 -8.84
N TYR A 251 -14.19 2.87 -9.45
CA TYR A 251 -14.59 3.21 -10.81
C TYR A 251 -13.40 3.32 -11.75
N GLY A 252 -13.57 2.74 -12.93
CA GLY A 252 -12.61 2.81 -14.02
C GLY A 252 -12.75 1.62 -14.96
N GLU A 253 -11.64 1.05 -15.39
CA GLU A 253 -11.64 0.07 -16.48
C GLU A 253 -10.66 -1.08 -16.28
N ALA A 254 -11.04 -2.25 -16.80
CA ALA A 254 -10.17 -3.41 -16.92
C ALA A 254 -9.99 -3.74 -18.41
N MET A 255 -8.75 -3.97 -18.84
CA MET A 255 -8.39 -4.19 -20.24
C MET A 255 -7.32 -5.28 -20.37
N GLY A 256 -7.15 -5.81 -21.58
CA GLY A 256 -6.20 -6.90 -21.85
C GLY A 256 -6.62 -8.20 -21.16
N MET A 257 -5.63 -8.99 -20.74
CA MET A 257 -5.88 -10.31 -20.15
C MET A 257 -6.20 -10.19 -18.65
N ILE A 258 -7.45 -10.48 -18.26
CA ILE A 258 -7.90 -10.42 -16.86
C ILE A 258 -8.35 -11.80 -16.38
N GLU A 259 -7.60 -12.39 -15.46
CA GLU A 259 -7.84 -13.74 -14.93
C GLU A 259 -7.65 -13.77 -13.39
N PRO A 260 -8.63 -14.30 -12.62
CA PRO A 260 -9.97 -14.70 -13.06
C PRO A 260 -10.79 -13.53 -13.59
N THR A 261 -11.76 -13.80 -14.47
CA THR A 261 -12.61 -12.78 -15.11
C THR A 261 -13.33 -11.87 -14.12
N GLY A 262 -13.65 -12.36 -12.92
CA GLY A 262 -14.23 -11.57 -11.83
C GLY A 262 -13.35 -10.40 -11.36
N ILE A 263 -12.05 -10.38 -11.68
CA ILE A 263 -11.17 -9.23 -11.41
C ILE A 263 -11.62 -8.00 -12.18
N ALA A 264 -12.29 -8.15 -13.33
CA ALA A 264 -12.88 -7.04 -14.08
C ALA A 264 -14.14 -6.46 -13.40
N CYS A 265 -14.19 -6.41 -12.07
CA CYS A 265 -15.31 -5.94 -11.26
C CYS A 265 -15.45 -4.41 -11.16
N LEU A 266 -14.52 -3.65 -11.75
CA LEU A 266 -14.56 -2.19 -11.70
C LEU A 266 -15.86 -1.66 -12.31
N GLN A 267 -16.48 -0.72 -11.61
CA GLN A 267 -17.70 -0.09 -12.08
C GLN A 267 -17.35 0.92 -13.18
N ARG A 268 -18.09 0.93 -14.28
CA ARG A 268 -17.93 1.97 -15.30
C ARG A 268 -18.41 3.30 -14.76
N SER A 269 -17.65 4.37 -15.00
CA SER A 269 -18.17 5.72 -14.82
C SER A 269 -19.19 6.01 -15.91
N ASN A 270 -20.37 6.52 -15.59
CA ASN A 270 -21.40 6.90 -16.57
C ASN A 270 -21.05 8.20 -17.34
N GLY A 271 -19.76 8.49 -17.54
CA GLY A 271 -19.27 9.73 -18.17
C GLY A 271 -19.40 10.99 -17.32
N PHE A 272 -20.30 11.00 -16.32
CA PHE A 272 -20.39 12.08 -15.34
C PHE A 272 -19.30 11.93 -14.26
N VAL A 273 -18.62 13.03 -13.94
CA VAL A 273 -17.85 13.14 -12.69
C VAL A 273 -18.82 12.79 -11.57
N MET A 274 -18.57 11.70 -10.83
CA MET A 274 -19.42 11.39 -9.69
C MET A 274 -19.34 12.53 -8.70
N PRO A 275 -20.45 13.23 -8.42
CA PRO A 275 -20.41 14.32 -7.46
C PRO A 275 -19.96 13.72 -6.13
N LEU A 276 -18.89 14.29 -5.56
CA LEU A 276 -18.52 14.00 -4.19
C LEU A 276 -19.75 14.28 -3.33
N THR A 277 -20.12 13.36 -2.45
CA THR A 277 -21.25 13.60 -1.53
C THR A 277 -20.94 14.73 -0.55
N LYS A 278 -19.66 15.11 -0.42
CA LYS A 278 -19.19 16.19 0.43
C LYS A 278 -18.03 16.99 -0.22
N PRO A 279 -18.17 18.32 -0.39
CA PRO A 279 -17.05 19.17 -0.78
C PRO A 279 -15.93 19.11 0.28
N PHE A 280 -14.70 19.40 -0.12
CA PHE A 280 -13.55 19.42 0.79
C PHE A 280 -12.84 20.77 0.76
N ASN A 281 -12.28 21.15 1.90
CA ASN A 281 -11.60 22.43 2.11
C ASN A 281 -10.18 22.19 2.65
N TYR A 282 -9.34 21.54 1.85
CA TYR A 282 -7.93 21.32 2.14
C TYR A 282 -7.13 21.37 0.83
N THR A 283 -5.85 21.67 0.95
CA THR A 283 -4.92 21.72 -0.19
C THR A 283 -3.83 20.67 0.04
N CYS A 284 -3.70 19.80 -0.95
CA CYS A 284 -2.47 19.09 -1.28
C CYS A 284 -1.86 19.84 -2.49
#